data_AF-A0A4Q7G0K3-F1
#
_entry.id   AF-A0A4Q7G0K3-F1
#
_cell.length_a   1.000
_cell.length_b   1.000
_cell.length_c   1.000
_cell.angle_alpha   90.00
_cell.angle_beta   90.00
_cell.angle_gamma   90.00
#
_symmetry.space_group_name_H-M   'P 1'
#
loop_
_entity.id
_entity.type
_entity.pdbx_description
1 polymer ?
#
loop_
_entity_poly.entity_id
_entity_poly.type
_entity_poly.pdbx_seq_one_letter_code
_entity_poly.pdbx_strand_id
1 'polypeptide(L)'
;MLGRPKLVLASGSPRRLALLNQAGIEPDALRPADVDETPRRGELPRACANRLARAKAEAALKSVQLDDDIRGSFILAADTVVAVGRRILPKAELVDEAAQCLRLPR
;
A
#
# COMPACT_ATOMS: atom_id res chain seq x y z
N MET A 1 7.22 19.22 26.57
CA MET A 1 7.94 18.28 25.69
C MET A 1 7.11 18.11 24.44
N LEU A 2 7.57 18.54 23.27
CA LEU A 2 6.91 18.13 22.02
C LEU A 2 7.13 16.63 21.88
N GLY A 3 6.06 15.84 21.93
CA GLY A 3 6.14 14.39 21.70
C GLY A 3 6.69 14.09 20.29
N ARG A 4 7.21 12.87 20.09
CA ARG A 4 7.60 12.43 18.75
C ARG A 4 6.38 12.52 17.81
N PRO A 5 6.58 12.87 16.53
CA PRO A 5 5.46 12.91 15.60
C PRO A 5 4.86 11.52 15.46
N LYS A 6 3.52 11.45 15.49
CA LYS A 6 2.78 10.20 15.33
C LYS A 6 2.84 9.71 13.88
N LEU A 7 2.83 8.40 13.70
CA LEU A 7 2.89 7.72 12.41
C LEU A 7 1.71 6.75 12.27
N VAL A 8 0.97 6.86 11.17
CA VAL A 8 -0.11 5.95 10.81
C VAL A 8 0.31 5.13 9.59
N LEU A 9 0.20 3.80 9.68
CA LEU A 9 0.39 2.92 8.54
C LEU A 9 -0.95 2.73 7.81
N ALA A 10 -1.02 3.25 6.59
CA ALA A 10 -2.18 3.12 5.70
C ALA A 10 -2.16 1.77 4.93
N SER A 11 -1.91 0.67 5.63
CA SER A 11 -1.84 -0.66 5.03
C SER A 11 -2.28 -1.75 6.00
N GLY A 12 -3.11 -2.67 5.51
CA GLY A 12 -3.47 -3.89 6.23
C GLY A 12 -2.50 -5.06 6.05
N SER A 13 -1.35 -4.85 5.40
CA SER A 13 -0.39 -5.92 5.10
C SER A 13 0.48 -6.25 6.32
N PRO A 14 0.41 -7.48 6.87
CA PRO A 14 1.25 -7.87 8.00
C PRO A 14 2.75 -7.77 7.69
N ARG A 15 3.12 -8.01 6.43
CA ARG A 15 4.52 -7.90 5.96
C ARG A 15 5.04 -6.47 6.04
N ARG A 16 4.22 -5.45 5.76
CA ARG A 16 4.65 -4.05 5.82
C ARG A 16 4.79 -3.56 7.25
N LEU A 17 3.90 -3.99 8.15
CA LEU A 17 4.06 -3.75 9.58
C LEU A 17 5.35 -4.39 10.11
N ALA A 18 5.63 -5.65 9.74
CA ALA A 18 6.85 -6.33 10.13
C ALA A 18 8.12 -5.59 9.63
N LEU A 19 8.11 -5.06 8.41
CA LEU A 19 9.23 -4.27 7.87
C LEU A 19 9.47 -2.98 8.67
N LEU A 20 8.41 -2.27 9.06
CA LEU A 20 8.55 -1.08 9.91
C LEU A 20 9.12 -1.44 11.30
N ASN A 21 8.59 -2.50 11.90
CA ASN A 21 9.07 -2.96 13.20
C ASN A 21 10.54 -3.39 13.15
N GLN A 22 10.97 -4.04 12.05
CA GLN A 22 12.39 -4.38 11.82
C GLN A 22 13.28 -3.13 11.70
N ALA A 23 12.74 -2.03 11.20
CA ALA A 23 13.42 -0.73 11.16
C ALA A 23 13.35 0.04 12.50
N GLY A 24 12.77 -0.55 13.55
CA GLY A 24 12.59 0.09 14.86
C GLY A 24 11.49 1.15 14.88
N ILE A 25 10.57 1.13 13.91
CA ILE A 25 9.48 2.09 13.78
C ILE A 25 8.17 1.38 14.07
N GLU A 26 7.54 1.70 15.19
CA GLU A 26 6.20 1.23 15.52
C GLU A 26 5.17 2.32 15.14
N PRO A 27 4.22 2.04 14.23
CA PRO A 27 3.15 2.98 13.91
C PRO A 27 2.17 3.10 15.07
N ASP A 28 1.73 4.32 15.36
CA ASP A 28 0.76 4.63 16.41
C ASP A 28 -0.66 4.15 16.06
N ALA A 29 -0.96 3.98 14.77
CA ALA A 29 -2.20 3.33 14.33
C ALA A 29 -2.09 2.67 12.95
N LEU A 30 -2.97 1.70 12.70
CA LEU A 30 -3.20 1.11 11.40
C LEU A 30 -4.52 1.64 10.81
N ARG A 31 -4.47 2.18 9.59
CA ARG A 31 -5.63 2.67 8.85
C ARG A 31 -5.64 2.09 7.43
N PRO A 32 -5.91 0.77 7.27
CA PRO A 32 -6.01 0.17 5.94
C PRO A 32 -7.06 0.90 5.11
N ALA A 33 -6.69 1.28 3.89
CA ALA A 33 -7.59 1.93 2.95
C ALA A 33 -8.04 0.93 1.88
N ASP A 34 -9.35 0.90 1.65
CA ASP A 34 -9.95 0.20 0.52
C ASP A 34 -10.09 1.19 -0.65
N VAL A 35 -9.43 0.89 -1.77
CA VAL A 35 -9.41 1.73 -2.97
C VAL A 35 -9.49 0.86 -4.20
N ASP A 36 -10.01 1.39 -5.30
CA ASP A 36 -10.01 0.69 -6.59
C ASP A 36 -8.56 0.49 -7.09
N GLU A 37 -8.12 -0.76 -7.04
CA GLU A 37 -6.79 -1.21 -7.44
C GLU A 37 -6.67 -1.53 -8.94
N THR A 38 -7.77 -1.42 -9.70
CA THR A 38 -7.78 -1.74 -11.13
C THR A 38 -6.77 -0.88 -11.89
N PRO A 39 -5.82 -1.49 -12.63
CA PRO A 39 -4.91 -0.73 -13.48
C PRO A 39 -5.66 0.01 -14.58
N ARG A 40 -5.27 1.26 -14.85
CA ARG A 40 -5.84 2.03 -15.96
C ARG A 40 -5.32 1.50 -17.30
N ARG A 41 -6.08 1.70 -18.38
CA ARG A 41 -5.66 1.29 -19.74
C ARG A 41 -4.32 1.93 -20.10
N GLY A 42 -3.33 1.09 -20.41
CA GLY A 42 -1.98 1.53 -20.79
C GLY A 42 -1.12 2.05 -19.63
N GLU A 43 -1.59 1.90 -18.38
CA GLU A 43 -0.86 2.33 -17.20
C GLU A 43 0.43 1.50 -17.02
N LEU A 44 1.55 2.19 -16.83
CA LEU A 44 2.83 1.54 -16.57
C LEU A 44 2.88 1.00 -15.13
N PRO A 45 3.57 -0.13 -14.87
CA PRO A 45 3.65 -0.73 -13.53
C PRO A 45 4.05 0.25 -12.43
N ARG A 46 5.10 1.06 -12.67
CA ARG A 46 5.57 2.08 -11.72
C ARG A 46 4.53 3.18 -11.48
N ALA A 47 3.83 3.60 -12.53
CA ALA A 47 2.78 4.61 -12.43
C ALA A 47 1.58 4.08 -11.64
N CYS A 48 1.19 2.82 -11.88
CA CYS A 48 0.14 2.14 -11.13
C CYS A 48 0.48 2.06 -9.64
N ALA A 49 1.66 1.54 -9.27
CA ALA A 49 2.08 1.43 -7.87
C ALA A 49 2.08 2.80 -7.16
N ASN A 50 2.61 3.85 -7.81
CA ASN A 50 2.62 5.20 -7.24
C ASN A 50 1.20 5.76 -7.07
N ARG A 51 0.32 5.58 -8.06
CA ARG A 51 -1.06 6.02 -8.00
C ARG A 51 -1.80 5.32 -6.85
N LEU A 52 -1.68 4.01 -6.74
CA LEU A 52 -2.36 3.22 -5.71
C LEU A 52 -1.83 3.55 -4.31
N ALA A 53 -0.52 3.70 -4.14
CA ALA A 53 0.06 4.14 -2.87
C ALA A 53 -0.48 5.51 -2.45
N ARG A 54 -0.56 6.45 -3.40
CA ARG A 54 -1.13 7.78 -3.16
C ARG A 54 -2.62 7.72 -2.81
N ALA A 55 -3.41 6.95 -3.56
CA ALA A 55 -4.85 6.82 -3.32
C ALA A 55 -5.11 6.25 -1.92
N LYS A 56 -4.32 5.26 -1.48
CA LYS A 56 -4.38 4.69 -0.13
C LYS A 56 -4.04 5.74 0.95
N ALA A 57 -3.01 6.56 0.73
CA ALA A 57 -2.68 7.65 1.65
C ALA A 57 -3.79 8.69 1.76
N GLU A 58 -4.37 9.11 0.63
CA GLU A 58 -5.46 10.09 0.58
C GLU A 58 -6.74 9.55 1.24
N ALA A 59 -7.06 8.28 1.05
CA ALA A 59 -8.17 7.63 1.74
C ALA A 59 -7.93 7.52 3.26
N ALA A 60 -6.73 7.11 3.67
CA ALA A 60 -6.36 7.06 5.09
C ALA A 60 -6.40 8.46 5.73
N LEU A 61 -5.98 9.51 5.02
CA LEU A 61 -6.01 10.89 5.52
C LEU A 61 -7.42 11.31 5.94
N LYS A 62 -8.45 10.96 5.16
CA LYS A 62 -9.85 11.26 5.54
C LYS A 62 -10.23 10.61 6.87
N SER A 63 -9.80 9.37 7.12
CA SER A 63 -10.07 8.68 8.39
C SER A 63 -9.28 9.29 9.56
N VAL A 64 -8.01 9.66 9.32
CA VAL A 64 -7.11 10.25 10.32
C VAL A 64 -7.58 11.65 10.74
N GLN A 65 -8.18 12.43 9.85
CA GLN A 65 -8.67 13.77 10.17
C GLN A 65 -9.86 13.74 11.15
N LEU A 66 -10.66 12.68 11.12
CA LEU A 66 -11.84 12.48 11.97
C LEU A 66 -11.49 11.95 13.38
N ASP A 67 -10.24 11.55 13.60
CA ASP A 67 -9.78 10.93 14.84
C ASP A 67 -8.84 11.90 15.56
N ASP A 68 -9.30 12.47 16.69
CA ASP A 68 -8.55 13.46 17.46
C ASP A 68 -7.20 12.92 17.97
N ASP A 69 -7.09 11.62 18.24
CA ASP A 69 -5.86 11.03 18.79
C ASP A 69 -4.74 10.98 17.74
N ILE A 70 -5.07 10.75 16.48
CA ILE A 70 -4.09 10.62 15.40
C ILE A 70 -4.14 11.77 14.38
N ARG A 71 -4.98 12.79 14.61
CA ARG A 71 -5.01 13.98 13.76
C ARG A 71 -3.62 14.63 13.69
N GLY A 72 -3.19 14.98 12.47
CA GLY A 72 -1.88 15.57 12.22
C GLY A 72 -0.71 14.59 12.20
N SER A 73 -0.96 13.29 12.30
CA SER A 73 0.07 12.25 12.14
C SER A 73 0.62 12.21 10.72
N PHE A 74 1.86 11.73 10.57
CA PHE A 74 2.38 11.30 9.29
C PHE A 74 1.65 10.04 8.82
N ILE A 75 1.36 9.94 7.53
CA ILE A 75 0.70 8.79 6.93
C ILE A 75 1.68 8.11 5.98
N LEU A 76 1.94 6.84 6.22
CA LEU A 76 2.75 6.00 5.35
C LEU A 76 1.85 5.02 4.59
N ALA A 77 1.82 5.14 3.27
CA ALA A 77 1.15 4.21 2.39
C ALA A 77 2.15 3.61 1.41
N ALA A 78 1.86 2.40 0.94
CA ALA A 78 2.64 1.73 -0.08
C ALA A 78 1.77 0.81 -0.91
N ASP A 79 2.17 0.62 -2.16
CA ASP A 79 1.59 -0.36 -3.05
C ASP A 79 2.68 -1.20 -3.71
N THR A 80 2.32 -2.35 -4.27
CA THR A 80 3.27 -3.30 -4.83
C THR A 80 2.66 -3.95 -6.06
N VAL A 81 3.29 -3.71 -7.21
CA VAL A 81 2.86 -4.21 -8.50
C VAL A 81 3.91 -5.17 -9.03
N VAL A 82 3.48 -6.33 -9.52
CA VAL A 82 4.32 -7.30 -10.23
C VAL A 82 4.08 -7.13 -11.73
N ALA A 83 5.14 -7.18 -12.53
CA ALA A 83 5.02 -7.02 -13.98
C ALA A 83 6.08 -7.80 -14.75
N VAL A 84 5.76 -8.15 -16.01
CA VAL A 84 6.70 -8.64 -17.02
C VAL A 84 6.72 -7.64 -18.17
N GLY A 85 7.88 -6.99 -18.39
CA GLY A 85 7.98 -5.85 -19.29
C GLY A 85 7.00 -4.73 -18.90
N ARG A 86 6.03 -4.44 -19.77
CA ARG A 86 4.98 -3.43 -19.54
C ARG A 86 3.67 -4.03 -18.99
N ARG A 87 3.56 -5.35 -18.90
CA ARG A 87 2.33 -6.04 -18.49
C ARG A 87 2.28 -6.15 -16.97
N ILE A 88 1.32 -5.48 -16.35
CA ILE A 88 0.97 -5.68 -14.94
C ILE A 88 0.31 -7.06 -14.80
N LEU A 89 0.80 -7.84 -13.83
CA LEU A 89 0.20 -9.12 -13.48
C LEU A 89 -0.92 -8.89 -12.46
N PRO A 90 -2.07 -9.57 -12.59
CA PRO A 90 -3.12 -9.50 -11.59
C PRO A 90 -2.62 -10.09 -10.27
N LYS A 91 -3.28 -9.74 -9.17
CA LYS A 91 -3.18 -10.55 -7.96
C LYS A 91 -3.71 -11.94 -8.30
N ALA A 92 -2.89 -12.96 -8.07
CA ALA A 92 -3.32 -14.33 -8.25
C ALA A 92 -4.16 -14.72 -7.04
N GLU A 93 -5.48 -14.69 -7.20
CA GLU A 93 -6.43 -15.14 -6.18
C GLU A 93 -6.61 -16.66 -6.28
N LEU A 94 -6.33 -17.24 -7.46
CA LEU A 94 -6.42 -18.67 -7.73
C LEU A 94 -5.04 -19.28 -8.06
N VAL A 95 -4.89 -20.57 -7.74
CA VAL A 95 -3.66 -21.35 -8.01
C VAL A 95 -3.31 -21.35 -9.50
N ASP A 96 -4.31 -21.45 -10.38
CA ASP A 96 -4.10 -21.45 -11.83
C ASP A 96 -3.59 -20.09 -12.34
N GLU A 97 -4.09 -18.98 -11.79
CA GLU A 97 -3.61 -17.63 -12.12
C GLU A 97 -2.16 -17.44 -11.65
N ALA A 98 -1.83 -17.96 -10.46
CA ALA A 98 -0.46 -17.96 -9.96
C ALA A 98 0.45 -18.78 -10.88
N ALA A 99 0.02 -19.98 -11.28
CA ALA A 99 0.78 -20.83 -12.18
C ALA A 99 0.99 -20.17 -13.56
N GLN A 100 -0.02 -19.48 -14.09
CA GLN A 100 0.12 -18.71 -15.33
C GLN A 100 1.14 -17.58 -15.17
N CYS A 101 1.09 -16.82 -14.07
CA CYS A 101 2.07 -15.76 -13.79
C CYS A 101 3.50 -16.30 -13.68
N LEU A 102 3.68 -17.47 -13.07
CA LEU A 102 5.00 -18.11 -12.89
C LEU A 102 5.57 -18.72 -14.17
N ARG A 103 4.72 -19.09 -15.14
CA ARG A 103 5.13 -19.68 -16.43
C ARG A 103 5.47 -18.65 -17.50
N LEU A 104 5.33 -17.36 -17.21
CA LEU A 104 5.66 -16.31 -18.19
C LEU A 104 7.15 -16.36 -18.55
N PRO A 105 7.49 -16.41 -19.85
CA PRO A 105 8.89 -16.38 -20.29
C PRO A 105 9.55 -15.05 -19.88
N ARG A 106 10.86 -15.09 -19.60
CA ARG A 106 11.66 -13.93 -19.20
C ARG A 106 11.72 -12.87 -20.30
#